data_AF-A0A6I4VQG3-F1
#
_entry.id   AF-A0A6I4VQG3-F1
#
_cell.length_a   1.000
_cell.length_b   1.000
_cell.length_c   1.000
_cell.angle_alpha   90.00
_cell.angle_beta   90.00
_cell.angle_gamma   90.00
#
_symmetry.space_group_name_H-M   'P 1'
#
loop_
_entity.id
_entity.type
_entity.pdbx_description
1 polymer ?
#
loop_
_entity_poly.entity_id
_entity_poly.type
_entity_poly.pdbx_seq_one_letter_code
_entity_poly.pdbx_strand_id
1 'polypeptide(L)'
;MTQVNLEESLRKLGLTTTHTTLSYLERGKPVTTKGNVLSFLSVNIDLLVGCSHVLQVYPEWFLTEHKNITAVLPKGSGITDIDFPKPNDINTYFGPNLRQRRLERGWTQGQLAEAVRKRGLPMVTSRISMIESKKDISVTVDQFMALVDALDTTVNRLLCKS
;
A
#
# COMPACT_ATOMS: atom_id res chain seq x y z
N MET A 1 -12.09 18.18 -4.70
CA MET A 1 -11.06 18.31 -3.63
C MET A 1 -9.79 18.86 -4.25
N THR A 2 -9.05 19.76 -3.58
CA THR A 2 -7.73 20.22 -4.06
C THR A 2 -6.62 19.38 -3.42
N GLN A 3 -5.39 19.45 -3.97
CA GLN A 3 -4.22 18.76 -3.39
C GLN A 3 -3.92 19.24 -1.95
N VAL A 4 -4.11 20.54 -1.69
CA VAL A 4 -4.01 21.14 -0.35
C VAL A 4 -5.04 20.53 0.61
N ASN A 5 -6.30 20.38 0.18
CA ASN A 5 -7.35 19.79 1.01
C ASN A 5 -7.10 18.30 1.29
N LEU A 6 -6.52 17.58 0.31
CA LEU A 6 -6.14 16.18 0.48
C LEU A 6 -5.00 16.06 1.50
N GLU A 7 -3.96 16.88 1.38
CA GLU A 7 -2.84 16.92 2.34
C GLU A 7 -3.33 17.20 3.76
N GLU A 8 -4.20 18.20 3.94
CA GLU A 8 -4.74 18.55 5.25
C GLU A 8 -5.58 17.40 5.85
N SER A 9 -6.35 16.71 5.01
CA SER A 9 -7.14 15.54 5.43
C SER A 9 -6.26 14.36 5.84
N LEU A 10 -5.18 14.10 5.10
CA LEU A 10 -4.21 13.05 5.45
C LEU A 10 -3.45 13.37 6.74
N ARG A 11 -3.09 14.64 6.97
CA ARG A 11 -2.49 15.08 8.24
C ARG A 11 -3.44 14.89 9.43
N LYS A 12 -4.74 15.12 9.26
CA LYS A 12 -5.76 14.85 10.30
C LYS A 12 -5.86 13.37 10.66
N LEU A 13 -5.48 12.46 9.74
CA LEU A 13 -5.37 11.03 10.00
C LEU A 13 -4.04 10.61 10.67
N GLY A 14 -3.15 11.57 10.94
CA GLY A 14 -1.83 11.31 11.52
C GLY A 14 -0.75 10.91 10.52
N LEU A 15 -1.04 10.99 9.21
CA LEU A 15 -0.08 10.62 8.17
C LEU A 15 0.85 11.80 7.85
N THR A 16 2.16 11.54 7.92
CA THR A 16 3.18 12.47 7.44
C THR A 16 3.25 12.42 5.92
N THR A 17 2.76 13.47 5.27
CA THR A 17 2.81 13.62 3.82
C THR A 17 3.38 14.98 3.46
N THR A 18 4.08 15.06 2.34
CA THR A 18 4.52 16.33 1.75
C THR A 18 3.83 16.52 0.42
N HIS A 19 3.66 17.78 0.02
CA HIS A 19 3.20 18.15 -1.32
C HIS A 19 4.00 17.43 -2.42
N THR A 20 5.31 17.25 -2.20
CA THR A 20 6.20 16.50 -3.12
C THR A 20 5.81 15.03 -3.22
N THR A 21 5.48 14.38 -2.10
CA THR A 21 5.04 12.97 -2.07
C THR A 21 3.72 12.78 -2.82
N LEU A 22 2.77 13.70 -2.66
CA LEU A 22 1.51 13.69 -3.41
C LEU A 22 1.74 13.94 -4.90
N SER A 23 2.67 14.82 -5.27
CA SER A 23 2.99 15.04 -6.69
C SER A 23 3.68 13.83 -7.35
N TYR A 24 4.42 13.02 -6.60
CA TYR A 24 4.93 11.73 -7.10
C TYR A 24 3.79 10.73 -7.38
N LEU A 25 2.81 10.64 -6.49
CA LEU A 25 1.60 9.86 -6.70
C LEU A 25 0.82 10.32 -7.94
N GLU A 26 0.73 11.62 -8.18
CA GLU A 26 0.04 12.19 -9.35
C GLU A 26 0.73 11.85 -10.67
N ARG A 27 2.06 11.88 -10.67
CA ARG A 27 2.82 11.75 -11.92
C ARG A 27 2.92 10.30 -12.39
N GLY A 28 2.73 9.32 -11.50
CA GLY A 28 2.93 7.90 -11.79
C GLY A 28 4.32 7.60 -12.35
N LYS A 29 5.30 8.49 -12.10
CA LYS A 29 6.65 8.37 -12.63
C LYS A 29 7.48 7.58 -11.65
N PRO A 30 8.18 6.53 -12.11
CA PRO A 30 9.05 5.79 -11.24
C PRO A 30 10.14 6.70 -10.66
N VAL A 31 10.48 6.47 -9.40
CA VAL A 31 11.67 7.10 -8.81
C VAL A 31 12.88 6.42 -9.44
N THR A 32 13.63 7.17 -10.23
CA THR A 32 14.88 6.70 -10.83
C THR A 32 16.06 7.26 -10.05
N THR A 33 16.93 6.38 -9.55
CA THR A 33 18.22 6.78 -8.97
C THR A 33 19.32 6.18 -9.82
N LYS A 34 20.20 7.02 -10.38
CA LYS A 34 21.32 6.59 -11.25
C LYS A 34 20.91 5.70 -12.44
N GLY A 35 19.81 6.02 -13.12
CA GLY A 35 19.39 5.34 -14.35
C GLY A 35 18.64 4.01 -14.14
N ASN A 36 18.56 3.49 -12.91
CA ASN A 36 17.74 2.33 -12.59
C ASN A 36 16.35 2.77 -12.12
N VAL A 37 15.31 2.19 -12.73
CA VAL A 37 13.93 2.27 -12.25
C VAL A 37 13.86 1.50 -10.93
N LEU A 38 13.79 2.23 -9.81
CA LEU A 38 13.77 1.60 -8.47
C LEU A 38 12.36 1.16 -8.07
N SER A 39 11.33 1.84 -8.55
CA SER A 39 9.94 1.66 -8.08
C SER A 39 8.99 2.56 -8.85
N PHE A 40 7.80 2.08 -9.26
CA PHE A 40 6.73 2.93 -9.81
C PHE A 40 5.98 3.71 -8.72
N LEU A 41 5.99 3.20 -7.49
CA LEU A 41 5.33 3.79 -6.33
C LEU A 41 6.19 3.55 -5.08
N SER A 42 7.18 4.42 -4.83
CA SER A 42 7.97 4.41 -3.58
C SER A 42 7.16 5.00 -2.42
N VAL A 43 5.86 4.79 -2.45
CA VAL A 43 4.87 5.33 -1.55
C VAL A 43 4.58 4.26 -0.50
N ASN A 44 4.44 4.68 0.75
CA ASN A 44 4.06 3.79 1.84
C ASN A 44 2.59 3.37 1.68
N ILE A 45 2.26 2.11 1.99
CA ILE A 45 0.87 1.62 1.99
C ILE A 45 -0.05 2.46 2.87
N ASP A 46 0.47 3.05 3.96
CA ASP A 46 -0.29 3.93 4.84
C ASP A 46 -0.84 5.15 4.10
N LEU A 47 -0.04 5.70 3.17
CA LEU A 47 -0.44 6.83 2.35
C LEU A 47 -1.47 6.41 1.29
N LEU A 48 -1.31 5.23 0.69
CA LEU A 48 -2.28 4.68 -0.27
C LEU A 48 -3.65 4.51 0.38
N VAL A 49 -3.69 3.88 1.55
CA VAL A 49 -4.93 3.65 2.31
C VAL A 49 -5.48 4.95 2.88
N GLY A 50 -4.62 5.88 3.32
CA GLY A 50 -5.03 7.23 3.67
C GLY A 50 -5.76 7.94 2.54
N CYS A 51 -5.20 7.91 1.33
CA CYS A 51 -5.86 8.44 0.14
C CYS A 51 -7.17 7.71 -0.15
N SER A 52 -7.19 6.38 -0.03
CA SER A 52 -8.39 5.55 -0.20
C SER A 52 -9.51 5.97 0.76
N HIS A 53 -9.17 6.18 2.03
CA HIS A 53 -10.10 6.61 3.06
C HIS A 53 -10.62 8.04 2.81
N VAL A 54 -9.75 8.99 2.47
CA VAL A 54 -10.16 10.38 2.20
C VAL A 54 -11.01 10.49 0.93
N LEU A 55 -10.69 9.70 -0.09
CA LEU A 55 -11.34 9.76 -1.39
C LEU A 55 -12.56 8.83 -1.51
N GLN A 56 -12.76 7.95 -0.53
CA GLN A 56 -13.81 6.93 -0.53
C GLN A 56 -13.72 6.00 -1.75
N VAL A 57 -12.50 5.55 -2.05
CA VAL A 57 -12.21 4.63 -3.17
C VAL A 57 -11.35 3.48 -2.67
N TYR A 58 -11.57 2.26 -3.18
CA TYR A 58 -10.78 1.09 -2.79
C TYR A 58 -9.29 1.23 -3.13
N PRO A 59 -8.38 0.75 -2.26
CA PRO A 59 -6.95 0.74 -2.54
C PRO A 59 -6.59 0.07 -3.87
N GLU A 60 -7.28 -1.01 -4.22
CA GLU A 60 -7.10 -1.75 -5.48
C GLU A 60 -7.24 -0.85 -6.71
N TRP A 61 -8.20 0.06 -6.69
CA TRP A 61 -8.50 0.93 -7.82
C TRP A 61 -7.31 1.83 -8.17
N PHE A 62 -6.58 2.33 -7.16
CA PHE A 62 -5.33 3.08 -7.35
C PHE A 62 -4.20 2.24 -7.94
N LEU A 63 -4.23 0.94 -7.70
CA LEU A 63 -3.17 0.01 -8.06
C LEU A 63 -3.37 -0.59 -9.46
N THR A 64 -4.62 -0.69 -9.92
CA THR A 64 -4.95 -1.39 -11.17
C THR A 64 -5.38 -0.46 -12.31
N GLU A 65 -5.97 0.71 -12.03
CA GLU A 65 -6.68 1.47 -13.07
C GLU A 65 -6.09 2.85 -13.41
N HIS A 66 -5.27 3.47 -12.54
CA HIS A 66 -4.89 4.87 -12.76
C HIS A 66 -3.41 5.21 -12.53
N LYS A 67 -2.83 5.89 -13.53
CA LYS A 67 -1.50 6.53 -13.44
C LYS A 67 -1.50 7.86 -12.68
N ASN A 68 -2.67 8.45 -12.40
CA ASN A 68 -2.79 9.78 -11.81
C ASN A 68 -3.98 9.88 -10.85
N ILE A 69 -3.66 9.95 -9.55
CA ILE A 69 -4.60 9.89 -8.44
C ILE A 69 -5.59 11.07 -8.41
N THR A 70 -5.19 12.24 -8.94
CA THR A 70 -6.00 13.46 -8.82
C THR A 70 -7.02 13.65 -9.94
N ALA A 71 -6.86 12.97 -11.06
CA ALA A 71 -7.83 12.98 -12.16
C ALA A 71 -9.19 12.40 -11.74
N VAL A 72 -9.22 11.66 -10.63
CA VAL A 72 -10.37 10.89 -10.17
C VAL A 72 -10.81 11.31 -8.77
N LEU A 73 -10.33 12.45 -8.28
CA LEU A 73 -10.98 13.14 -7.16
C LEU A 73 -12.43 13.36 -7.55
N PRO A 74 -13.39 12.78 -6.83
CA PRO A 74 -14.77 12.90 -7.23
C PRO A 74 -15.17 14.37 -7.23
N LYS A 75 -15.60 14.85 -8.40
CA LYS A 75 -16.27 16.14 -8.54
C LYS A 75 -17.71 15.97 -8.06
N GLY A 76 -17.89 15.67 -6.78
CA GLY A 76 -19.20 15.61 -6.13
C GLY A 76 -19.84 14.22 -5.97
N SER A 77 -19.08 13.13 -5.85
CA SER A 77 -19.70 11.82 -5.59
C SER A 77 -20.09 11.68 -4.12
N GLY A 78 -21.38 11.76 -3.84
CA GLY A 78 -21.99 11.36 -2.56
C GLY A 78 -21.99 9.84 -2.38
N ILE A 79 -20.81 9.24 -2.26
CA ILE A 79 -20.67 7.84 -1.85
C ILE A 79 -20.49 7.87 -0.34
N THR A 80 -21.54 7.47 0.37
CA THR A 80 -21.56 7.30 1.83
C THR A 80 -21.51 5.80 2.16
N ASP A 81 -20.65 5.47 3.11
CA ASP A 81 -20.53 4.21 3.84
C ASP A 81 -19.95 3.00 3.09
N ILE A 82 -18.63 3.02 2.93
CA ILE A 82 -17.81 1.80 2.80
C ILE A 82 -16.88 1.76 4.01
N ASP A 83 -16.80 0.60 4.68
CA ASP A 83 -15.92 0.38 5.84
C ASP A 83 -14.45 0.28 5.41
N PHE A 84 -13.88 1.43 5.06
CA PHE A 84 -12.49 1.53 4.64
C PHE A 84 -11.56 1.33 5.83
N PRO A 85 -10.49 0.52 5.69
CA PRO A 85 -9.49 0.39 6.74
C PRO A 85 -8.91 1.77 7.04
N LYS A 86 -8.90 2.15 8.32
CA LYS A 86 -8.23 3.39 8.72
C LYS A 86 -6.72 3.19 8.60
N PRO A 87 -5.94 4.21 8.25
CA PRO A 87 -4.50 4.05 8.06
C PRO A 87 -3.78 3.44 9.26
N ASN A 88 -4.18 3.82 10.48
CA ASN A 88 -3.60 3.29 11.71
C ASN A 88 -3.95 1.82 11.97
N ASP A 89 -4.96 1.28 11.29
CA ASP A 89 -5.39 -0.11 11.43
C ASP A 89 -4.65 -1.05 10.46
N ILE A 90 -3.91 -0.52 9.49
CA ILE A 90 -3.16 -1.34 8.52
C ILE A 90 -2.12 -2.19 9.24
N ASN A 91 -1.32 -1.59 10.13
CA ASN A 91 -0.34 -2.33 10.92
C ASN A 91 -1.01 -3.38 11.83
N THR A 92 -2.28 -3.18 12.17
CA THR A 92 -3.06 -4.12 12.98
C THR A 92 -3.43 -5.38 12.21
N TYR A 93 -3.81 -5.25 10.93
CA TYR A 93 -4.32 -6.37 10.12
C TYR A 93 -3.29 -6.94 9.14
N PHE A 94 -2.47 -6.10 8.52
CA PHE A 94 -1.58 -6.49 7.42
C PHE A 94 -0.58 -7.58 7.82
N GLY A 95 0.20 -7.37 8.88
CA GLY A 95 1.19 -8.35 9.35
C GLY A 95 0.56 -9.70 9.72
N PRO A 96 -0.49 -9.74 10.56
CA PRO A 96 -1.20 -10.98 10.90
C PRO A 96 -1.83 -11.69 9.70
N ASN A 97 -2.50 -10.96 8.81
CA ASN A 97 -3.13 -11.53 7.62
C ASN A 97 -2.05 -12.12 6.69
N LEU A 98 -0.93 -11.42 6.49
CA LEU A 98 0.21 -11.91 5.72
C LEU A 98 0.74 -13.23 6.29
N ARG A 99 0.94 -13.28 7.61
CA ARG A 99 1.38 -14.49 8.31
C ARG A 99 0.39 -15.63 8.13
N GLN A 100 -0.91 -15.37 8.30
CA GLN A 100 -1.95 -16.37 8.14
C GLN A 100 -1.94 -16.95 6.72
N ARG A 101 -1.96 -16.11 5.68
CA ARG A 101 -1.94 -16.55 4.28
C ARG A 101 -0.69 -17.35 3.93
N ARG A 102 0.47 -16.95 4.47
CA ARG A 102 1.71 -17.71 4.30
C ARG A 102 1.59 -19.11 4.93
N LEU A 103 1.02 -19.21 6.14
CA LEU A 103 0.84 -20.49 6.83
C LEU A 103 -0.21 -21.38 6.17
N GLU A 104 -1.30 -20.81 5.63
CA GLU A 104 -2.30 -21.55 4.83
C GLU A 104 -1.67 -22.26 3.61
N ARG A 105 -0.58 -21.70 3.07
CA ARG A 105 0.21 -22.31 1.98
C ARG A 105 1.27 -23.31 2.45
N GLY A 106 1.46 -23.48 3.75
CA GLY A 106 2.55 -24.28 4.30
C GLY A 106 3.93 -23.69 4.05
N TRP A 107 4.04 -22.37 3.84
CA TRP A 107 5.31 -21.72 3.53
C TRP A 107 6.03 -21.21 4.78
N THR A 108 7.35 -21.34 4.78
CA THR A 108 8.25 -20.62 5.70
C THR A 108 8.41 -19.17 5.28
N GLN A 109 8.87 -18.29 6.18
CA GLN A 109 9.20 -16.90 5.83
C GLN A 109 10.26 -16.81 4.72
N GLY A 110 11.23 -17.74 4.71
CA GLY A 110 12.27 -17.81 3.67
C GLY A 110 11.70 -18.15 2.29
N GLN A 111 10.71 -19.06 2.23
CA GLN A 111 10.02 -19.38 0.98
C GLN A 111 9.19 -18.21 0.44
N LEU A 112 8.53 -17.45 1.33
CA LEU A 112 7.84 -16.22 0.91
C LEU A 112 8.84 -15.18 0.36
N ALA A 113 9.97 -14.97 1.06
CA ALA A 113 11.01 -14.06 0.59
C ALA A 113 11.58 -14.48 -0.78
N GLU A 114 11.80 -15.78 -1.01
CA GLU A 114 12.21 -16.33 -2.32
C GLU A 114 11.13 -16.11 -3.40
N ALA A 115 9.86 -16.33 -3.08
CA ALA A 115 8.75 -16.12 -4.02
C ALA A 115 8.61 -14.64 -4.45
N VAL A 116 8.90 -13.71 -3.54
CA VAL A 116 8.97 -12.26 -3.85
C VAL A 116 10.21 -11.94 -4.69
N ARG A 117 11.37 -12.53 -4.38
CA ARG A 117 12.60 -12.35 -5.18
C ARG A 117 12.45 -12.82 -6.62
N LYS A 118 11.75 -13.94 -6.84
CA LYS A 118 11.43 -14.43 -8.20
C LYS A 118 10.59 -13.47 -9.04
N ARG A 119 9.92 -12.49 -8.41
CA ARG A 119 9.15 -11.42 -9.06
C ARG A 119 9.96 -10.15 -9.28
N GLY A 120 11.27 -10.21 -9.07
CA GLY A 120 12.19 -9.10 -9.32
C GLY A 120 12.35 -8.13 -8.15
N LEU A 121 11.74 -8.38 -6.99
CA LEU A 121 11.88 -7.53 -5.82
C LEU A 121 12.84 -8.15 -4.78
N PRO A 122 13.98 -7.52 -4.47
CA PRO A 122 14.89 -8.00 -3.44
C PRO A 122 14.19 -8.05 -2.07
N MET A 123 14.04 -9.25 -1.52
CA MET A 123 13.37 -9.48 -0.24
C MET A 123 14.16 -10.47 0.61
N VAL A 124 14.48 -10.06 1.84
CA VAL A 124 15.20 -10.87 2.82
C VAL A 124 14.24 -11.45 3.86
N THR A 125 14.54 -12.63 4.39
CA THR A 125 13.68 -13.33 5.36
C THR A 125 13.40 -12.50 6.62
N SER A 126 14.41 -11.78 7.14
CA SER A 126 14.25 -10.89 8.29
C SER A 126 13.25 -9.78 8.04
N ARG A 127 13.13 -9.30 6.79
CA ARG A 127 12.16 -8.28 6.39
C ARG A 127 10.73 -8.82 6.43
N ILE A 128 10.50 -10.06 5.99
CA ILE A 128 9.19 -10.72 6.14
C ILE A 128 8.82 -10.85 7.61
N SER A 129 9.74 -11.35 8.45
CA SER A 129 9.52 -11.49 9.89
C SER A 129 9.14 -10.16 10.55
N MET A 130 9.88 -9.10 10.17
CA MET A 130 9.61 -7.74 10.57
C MET A 130 8.19 -7.28 10.21
N ILE A 131 7.78 -7.46 8.95
CA ILE A 131 6.43 -7.11 8.46
C ILE A 131 5.34 -7.89 9.22
N GLU A 132 5.54 -9.19 9.47
CA GLU A 132 4.57 -10.02 10.19
C GLU A 132 4.44 -9.68 11.68
N SER A 133 5.47 -9.09 12.27
CA SER A 133 5.59 -8.91 13.74
C SER A 133 4.82 -7.73 14.33
N LYS A 134 3.94 -7.06 13.57
CA LYS A 134 3.22 -5.83 13.98
C LYS A 134 4.14 -4.67 14.42
N LYS A 135 5.44 -4.73 14.08
CA LYS A 135 6.33 -3.59 14.30
C LYS A 135 5.95 -2.50 13.31
N ASP A 136 6.05 -1.25 13.75
CA ASP A 136 5.73 -0.05 12.98
C ASP A 136 6.74 0.11 11.84
N ILE A 137 6.49 -0.63 10.76
CA ILE A 137 7.42 -0.80 9.66
C ILE A 137 6.72 -0.30 8.41
N SER A 138 7.26 0.77 7.87
CA SER A 138 6.85 1.29 6.59
C SER A 138 7.05 0.23 5.50
N VAL A 139 5.96 -0.15 4.83
CA VAL A 139 5.96 -1.08 3.70
C VAL A 139 5.60 -0.28 2.45
N THR A 140 6.41 -0.41 1.40
CA THR A 140 6.11 0.29 0.15
C THR A 140 5.01 -0.44 -0.61
N VAL A 141 4.30 0.28 -1.48
CA VAL A 141 3.29 -0.29 -2.38
C VAL A 141 3.87 -1.43 -3.22
N ASP A 142 5.10 -1.29 -3.72
CA ASP A 142 5.74 -2.37 -4.49
C ASP A 142 6.00 -3.63 -3.65
N GLN A 143 6.46 -3.47 -2.41
CA GLN A 143 6.64 -4.59 -1.48
C GLN A 143 5.31 -5.27 -1.21
N PHE A 144 4.27 -4.48 -0.97
CA PHE A 144 2.93 -4.96 -0.73
C PHE A 144 2.37 -5.74 -1.93
N MET A 145 2.45 -5.19 -3.14
CA MET A 145 1.96 -5.85 -4.36
C MET A 145 2.73 -7.12 -4.68
N ALA A 146 4.05 -7.12 -4.47
CA ALA A 146 4.84 -8.34 -4.65
C ALA A 146 4.45 -9.44 -3.65
N LEU A 147 4.03 -9.08 -2.42
CA LEU A 147 3.51 -10.03 -1.44
C LEU A 147 2.11 -10.54 -1.82
N VAL A 148 1.24 -9.67 -2.30
CA VAL A 148 -0.10 -10.01 -2.80
C VAL A 148 0.00 -11.03 -3.93
N ASP A 149 0.84 -10.77 -4.93
CA ASP A 149 1.08 -11.67 -6.05
C ASP A 149 1.80 -12.97 -5.58
N ALA A 150 2.83 -12.87 -4.73
CA ALA A 150 3.50 -14.05 -4.18
C ALA A 150 2.56 -15.01 -3.45
N LEU A 151 1.52 -14.50 -2.81
CA LEU A 151 0.54 -15.27 -2.06
C LEU A 151 -0.76 -15.57 -2.84
N ASP A 152 -0.86 -15.16 -4.12
CA ASP A 152 -2.09 -15.26 -4.93
C ASP A 152 -3.34 -14.85 -4.12
N THR A 153 -3.24 -13.69 -3.48
CA THR A 153 -4.31 -13.14 -2.63
C THR A 153 -4.79 -11.80 -3.18
N THR A 154 -5.76 -11.19 -2.53
CA THR A 154 -6.23 -9.84 -2.85
C THR A 154 -5.71 -8.83 -1.84
N VAL A 155 -5.67 -7.57 -2.25
CA VAL A 155 -5.28 -6.42 -1.41
C VAL A 155 -6.19 -6.32 -0.18
N ASN A 156 -7.50 -6.37 -0.37
CA ASN A 156 -8.49 -6.40 0.72
C ASN A 156 -8.27 -7.55 1.71
N ARG A 157 -7.89 -8.75 1.26
CA ARG A 157 -7.61 -9.88 2.17
C ARG A 157 -6.41 -9.67 3.07
N LEU A 158 -5.51 -8.76 2.71
CA LEU A 158 -4.36 -8.40 3.52
C LEU A 158 -4.63 -7.16 4.37
N LEU A 159 -5.36 -6.17 3.87
CA LEU A 159 -5.57 -4.89 4.56
C LEU A 159 -6.80 -4.84 5.47
N CYS A 160 -7.81 -5.67 5.23
CA CYS A 160 -9.07 -5.65 5.96
C CYS A 160 -9.13 -6.75 7.04
N LYS A 161 -10.05 -6.58 7.98
CA LYS A 161 -10.37 -7.61 8.98
C LYS A 161 -10.92 -8.85 8.27
N SER A 162 -10.21 -9.98 8.40
CA SER A 162 -10.62 -11.29 7.88
C SER A 162 -11.59 -12.00 8.83
#